data_AF-A0A937BKM6-F1
#
_entry.id   AF-A0A937BKM6-F1
#
_cell.length_a   1.000
_cell.length_b   1.000
_cell.length_c   1.000
_cell.angle_alpha   90.00
_cell.angle_beta   90.00
_cell.angle_gamma   90.00
#
_symmetry.space_group_name_H-M   'P 1'
#
loop_
_entity.id
_entity.type
_entity.pdbx_description
1 polymer ?
#
loop_
_entity_poly.entity_id
_entity_poly.type
_entity_poly.pdbx_seq_one_letter_code
_entity_poly.pdbx_strand_id
1 'polypeptide(L)'
;MKKPIYTDEPMGRLHVIPDFLPPPEELFPKREGIKVTLIVDRDSVNFFRQRAHSAGLKYQRMMREVLREYSHRYQLAPTKRSSGRPHTGRR
;
A
#
# COMPACT_ATOMS: atom_id res chain seq x y z
N MET A 1 -29.53 -31.80 -4.91
CA MET A 1 -28.09 -31.51 -4.76
C MET A 1 -27.33 -32.84 -4.80
N LYS A 2 -26.46 -33.07 -5.80
CA LYS A 2 -25.69 -34.31 -5.91
C LYS A 2 -24.42 -34.20 -5.07
N LYS A 3 -24.20 -35.15 -4.17
CA LYS A 3 -22.96 -35.25 -3.38
C LYS A 3 -21.84 -35.76 -4.30
N PRO A 4 -20.64 -35.18 -4.26
CA PRO A 4 -19.50 -35.75 -4.96
C PRO A 4 -19.22 -37.16 -4.40
N ILE A 5 -19.09 -38.13 -5.29
CA ILE A 5 -18.65 -39.49 -4.98
C ILE A 5 -17.14 -39.45 -5.12
N TYR A 6 -16.42 -39.57 -4.01
CA TYR A 6 -14.98 -39.68 -4.03
C TYR A 6 -14.61 -41.16 -4.16
N THR A 7 -13.77 -41.47 -5.13
CA THR A 7 -13.11 -42.78 -5.24
C THR A 7 -11.89 -42.77 -4.33
N ASP A 8 -11.73 -43.81 -3.52
CA ASP A 8 -10.59 -44.00 -2.59
C ASP A 8 -9.30 -44.34 -3.37
N GLU A 9 -8.84 -43.41 -4.20
CA GLU A 9 -7.59 -43.55 -4.94
C GLU A 9 -6.40 -43.44 -3.98
N PRO A 10 -5.30 -44.18 -4.24
CA PRO A 10 -4.12 -44.15 -3.40
C PRO A 10 -3.53 -42.74 -3.40
N MET A 11 -3.57 -42.07 -2.24
CA MET A 11 -2.91 -40.79 -2.06
C MET A 11 -1.41 -41.00 -2.28
N GLY A 12 -0.82 -40.26 -3.22
CA GLY A 12 0.60 -40.33 -3.53
C GLY A 12 1.49 -39.88 -2.36
N ARG A 13 2.74 -39.54 -2.66
CA ARG A 13 3.70 -39.11 -1.63
C ARG A 13 3.27 -37.77 -1.01
N LEU A 14 2.67 -37.85 0.18
CA LEU A 14 2.23 -36.68 0.96
C LEU A 14 3.45 -35.94 1.50
N HIS A 15 3.51 -34.63 1.27
CA HIS A 15 4.49 -33.74 1.89
C HIS A 15 3.79 -32.93 2.98
N VAL A 16 4.28 -33.05 4.22
CA VAL A 16 3.77 -32.24 5.33
C VAL A 16 4.29 -30.83 5.15
N ILE A 17 3.38 -29.89 4.90
CA ILE A 17 3.71 -28.47 4.88
C ILE A 17 3.43 -27.94 6.29
N PRO A 18 4.42 -27.32 6.98
CA PRO A 18 4.19 -26.69 8.27
C PRO A 18 3.13 -25.58 8.13
N ASP A 19 2.34 -25.31 9.16
CA ASP A 19 1.36 -24.22 9.13
C ASP A 19 2.11 -22.88 9.06
N PHE A 20 2.01 -22.18 7.92
CA PHE A 20 2.77 -20.96 7.59
C PHE A 20 1.88 -19.72 7.53
N LEU A 21 0.62 -19.82 7.96
CA LEU A 21 -0.22 -18.63 8.07
C LEU A 21 0.13 -17.91 9.37
N PRO A 22 0.70 -16.69 9.32
CA PRO A 22 0.81 -15.87 10.50
C PRO A 22 -0.62 -15.56 11.00
N PRO A 23 -0.78 -15.22 12.29
CA PRO A 23 -2.09 -14.91 12.85
C PRO A 23 -2.80 -13.82 12.02
N PRO A 24 -4.14 -13.82 11.93
CA PRO A 24 -4.90 -12.89 11.09
C PRO A 24 -4.55 -11.41 11.28
N GLU A 25 -4.10 -11.03 12.48
CA GLU A 25 -3.64 -9.70 12.85
C GLU A 25 -2.36 -9.29 12.11
N GLU A 26 -1.48 -10.24 11.80
CA GLU A 26 -0.23 -10.06 11.05
C GLU A 26 -0.45 -10.18 9.53
N LEU A 27 -1.52 -10.85 9.08
CA LEU A 27 -1.90 -10.90 7.67
C LEU A 27 -2.31 -9.52 7.12
N PHE A 28 -2.86 -8.67 7.98
CA PHE A 28 -3.34 -7.33 7.61
C PHE A 28 -2.79 -6.26 8.57
N PRO A 29 -1.50 -5.89 8.46
CA PRO A 29 -0.91 -4.87 9.31
C PRO A 29 -1.74 -3.58 9.23
N LYS A 30 -2.24 -3.13 10.38
CA LYS A 30 -3.01 -1.90 10.50
C LYS A 30 -2.11 -0.74 10.05
N ARG A 31 -2.53 -0.03 9.01
CA ARG A 31 -1.84 1.19 8.60
C ARG A 31 -2.07 2.26 9.67
N GLU A 32 -1.00 2.69 10.33
CA GLU A 32 -1.05 3.84 11.23
C GLU A 32 -1.55 5.08 10.48
N GLY A 33 -2.56 5.74 11.03
CA GLY A 33 -3.21 6.88 10.42
C GLY A 33 -3.10 8.12 11.31
N ILE A 34 -2.43 9.16 10.82
CA ILE A 34 -2.39 10.47 11.49
C ILE A 34 -3.57 11.31 11.00
N LYS A 35 -4.33 11.88 11.94
CA LYS A 35 -5.43 12.82 11.63
C LYS A 35 -4.86 14.22 11.46
N VAL A 36 -5.17 14.85 10.34
CA VAL A 36 -4.80 16.22 10.01
C VAL A 36 -6.03 16.99 9.56
N THR A 37 -6.11 18.26 9.92
CA THR A 37 -7.13 19.20 9.42
C THR A 37 -6.47 20.07 8.35
N LEU A 38 -7.01 20.04 7.14
CA LEU A 38 -6.52 20.80 5.99
C LEU A 38 -7.69 21.55 5.35
N ILE A 39 -7.48 22.81 5.01
CA ILE A 39 -8.43 23.57 4.19
C ILE A 39 -8.11 23.29 2.72
N VAL A 40 -9.12 22.86 1.98
CA VAL A 40 -9.07 22.62 0.53
C VAL A 40 -10.22 23.37 -0.14
N ASP A 41 -10.02 23.75 -1.40
CA ASP A 41 -11.04 24.43 -2.19
C ASP A 41 -12.22 23.50 -2.54
N ARG A 42 -13.35 24.12 -2.91
CA ARG A 42 -14.60 23.40 -3.19
C ARG A 42 -14.49 22.53 -4.43
N ASP A 43 -13.74 22.98 -5.44
CA ASP A 43 -13.64 22.30 -6.72
C ASP A 43 -12.84 21.00 -6.60
N SER A 44 -11.73 21.03 -5.85
CA SER A 44 -10.97 19.84 -5.47
C SER A 44 -11.85 18.81 -4.77
N VAL A 45 -12.65 19.22 -3.78
CA VAL A 45 -13.54 18.31 -3.06
C VAL A 45 -14.61 17.72 -3.99
N ASN A 46 -15.20 18.54 -4.86
CA ASN A 46 -16.20 18.08 -5.82
C ASN A 46 -15.63 17.05 -6.80
N PHE A 47 -14.42 17.29 -7.32
CA PHE A 47 -13.72 16.35 -8.20
C PHE A 47 -13.58 14.96 -7.55
N PHE A 48 -13.07 14.91 -6.32
CA PHE A 48 -12.89 13.63 -5.62
C PHE A 48 -14.22 12.97 -5.25
N ARG A 49 -15.27 13.73 -4.92
CA ARG A 49 -16.61 13.18 -4.64
C ARG A 49 -17.19 12.46 -5.87
N GLN A 50 -17.14 13.11 -7.04
CA GLN A 50 -17.67 12.54 -8.28
C GLN A 50 -16.94 11.24 -8.63
N ARG A 51 -15.59 11.27 -8.59
CA ARG A 51 -14.80 10.09 -8.94
C ARG A 51 -14.97 8.94 -7.95
N ALA A 52 -15.11 9.26 -6.67
CA ALA A 52 -15.30 8.26 -5.61
C ALA A 52 -16.66 7.58 -5.70
N HIS A 53 -17.72 8.34 -6.05
CA HIS A 53 -19.05 7.79 -6.29
C HIS A 53 -19.03 6.75 -7.42
N SER A 54 -18.41 7.08 -8.56
CA SER A 54 -18.29 6.14 -9.69
C SER A 54 -17.46 4.89 -9.36
N ALA A 55 -16.54 4.97 -8.39
CA ALA A 55 -15.67 3.88 -8.00
C ALA A 55 -16.17 3.07 -6.78
N GLY A 56 -17.28 3.46 -6.15
CA GLY A 56 -17.77 2.83 -4.92
C GLY A 56 -16.83 3.05 -3.71
N LEU A 57 -16.04 4.12 -3.71
CA LEU A 57 -15.08 4.43 -2.66
C LEU A 57 -15.48 5.70 -1.89
N LYS A 58 -14.89 5.91 -0.71
CA LYS A 58 -14.98 7.19 0.00
C LYS A 58 -14.00 8.20 -0.61
N TYR A 59 -14.43 9.45 -0.83
CA TYR A 59 -13.56 10.49 -1.43
C TYR A 59 -12.29 10.73 -0.60
N GLN A 60 -12.36 10.59 0.74
CA GLN A 60 -11.18 10.70 1.60
C GLN A 60 -10.11 9.63 1.27
N ARG A 61 -10.52 8.44 0.83
CA ARG A 61 -9.58 7.38 0.41
C ARG A 61 -8.83 7.83 -0.84
N MET A 62 -9.54 8.38 -1.83
CA MET A 62 -8.91 8.89 -3.05
C MET A 62 -7.92 10.02 -2.76
N MET A 63 -8.31 11.00 -1.95
CA MET A 63 -7.42 12.09 -1.53
C MET A 63 -6.17 11.54 -0.82
N ARG A 64 -6.34 10.54 0.05
CA ARG A 64 -5.22 9.90 0.77
C ARG A 64 -4.25 9.18 -0.17
N GLU A 65 -4.74 8.48 -1.20
CA GLU A 65 -3.86 7.83 -2.17
C GLU A 65 -3.12 8.84 -3.04
N VAL A 66 -3.76 9.96 -3.42
CA VAL A 66 -3.05 11.03 -4.15
C VAL A 66 -1.91 11.61 -3.29
N LEU A 67 -2.17 11.90 -2.02
CA LEU A 67 -1.14 12.40 -1.10
C LEU A 67 -0.01 11.38 -0.88
N ARG A 68 -0.36 10.08 -0.80
CA ARG A 68 0.61 8.97 -0.69
C ARG A 68 1.52 8.93 -1.92
N GLU A 69 0.94 8.88 -3.12
CA GLU A 69 1.70 8.78 -4.37
C GLU A 69 2.58 10.00 -4.60
N TYR A 70 2.07 11.20 -4.29
CA TYR A 70 2.87 12.42 -4.30
C TYR A 70 4.07 12.29 -3.36
N SER A 71 3.85 11.90 -2.11
CA SER A 71 4.93 11.74 -1.13
C SER A 71 5.96 10.69 -1.58
N HIS A 72 5.51 9.53 -2.05
CA HIS A 72 6.38 8.46 -2.53
C HIS A 72 7.27 8.91 -3.70
N ARG A 73 6.70 9.66 -4.65
CA ARG A 73 7.43 10.19 -5.81
C ARG A 73 8.55 11.16 -5.43
N TYR A 74 8.35 11.98 -4.41
CA TYR A 74 9.32 13.01 -4.01
C TYR A 74 10.22 12.62 -2.84
N GLN A 75 9.92 11.54 -2.11
CA GLN A 75 10.80 10.98 -1.08
C GLN A 75 11.98 10.17 -1.67
N LEU A 76 11.81 9.54 -2.83
CA LEU A 76 12.81 8.67 -3.47
C LEU A 76 13.78 9.42 -4.39
N ALA A 77 13.69 10.73 -4.51
CA ALA A 77 14.75 11.53 -5.10
C ALA A 77 15.77 11.86 -4.00
N PRO A 78 16.88 11.13 -3.83
CA PRO A 78 18.02 11.74 -3.17
C PRO A 78 18.32 12.97 -3.99
N THR A 79 18.31 14.14 -3.36
CA THR A 79 18.96 15.30 -3.93
C THR A 79 20.43 14.90 -4.11
N LYS A 80 20.77 14.34 -5.28
CA LYS A 80 22.15 14.18 -5.70
C LYS A 80 22.69 15.58 -5.95
N ARG A 81 23.02 16.29 -4.88
CA ARG A 81 24.09 17.28 -4.91
C ARG A 81 25.31 16.63 -4.30
N SER A 82 25.87 15.71 -5.08
CA SER A 82 27.31 15.52 -5.11
C SER A 82 27.95 16.86 -5.46
N SER A 83 28.50 17.54 -4.46
CA SER A 83 29.70 18.34 -4.68
C SER A 83 30.64 18.03 -3.52
N GLY A 84 31.38 16.93 -3.68
CA GLY A 84 32.61 16.76 -2.94
C GLY A 84 33.45 18.01 -3.13
N ARG A 85 33.80 18.66 -2.02
CA ARG A 85 34.86 19.67 -2.02
C ARG A 85 36.15 18.87 -1.91
N PRO A 86 37.07 18.91 -2.89
CA PRO A 86 38.40 18.38 -2.65
C PRO A 86 39.02 19.22 -1.53
N HIS A 87 39.43 18.55 -0.46
CA HIS A 87 40.23 19.12 0.61
C HIS A 87 41.59 19.48 0.01
N THR A 88 41.76 20.72 -0.44
CA THR A 88 43.07 21.23 -0.83
C THR A 88 43.88 21.46 0.43
N GLY A 89 44.67 20.46 0.81
CA GLY A 89 45.79 20.64 1.72
C GLY A 89 46.75 21.67 1.12
N ARG A 90 46.91 22.79 1.81
CA ARG A 90 48.05 23.69 1.61
C ARG A 90 49.09 23.37 2.66
N ARG A 91 50.28 23.07 2.14
CA ARG A 91 51.57 23.15 2.82
C ARG A 91 51.73 24.47 3.56
#